data_AF-A0ABD1EH29-F1
#
_entry.id   AF-A0ABD1EH29-F1
#
_cell.length_a   1.000
_cell.length_b   1.000
_cell.length_c   1.000
_cell.angle_alpha   90.00
_cell.angle_beta   90.00
_cell.angle_gamma   90.00
#
_symmetry.space_group_name_H-M   'P 1'
#
loop_
_entity.id
_entity.type
_entity.pdbx_description
1 polymer ?
#
loop_
_entity_poly.entity_id
_entity_poly.type
_entity_poly.pdbx_seq_one_letter_code
_entity_poly.pdbx_strand_id
1 'polypeptide(L)'
;MPRGTYLTELEKGKILAFSEEQLGLREIARRIGRSHKVVYNFLRNPHEYGTHKKGGPKKKISPRSERRLINLASNSSKSCRVLAQECNLDVSRWTIRRALQKSPHIKRRKMKIAPHLTEQHKARRLEFARENMNRNWLQVVFSDEKKFNLDGPDGFNSYWRDLRREPRYFSKRTFGGGGLMVWGAFSIEGVLPLGFPSFRMNSAEYVGVLENNLLAFFKSPIEIIGCSSRTMPEFT
;
A
#
# COMPACT_ATOMS: atom_id res chain seq x y z
N MET A 1 -30.92 26.77 9.93
CA MET A 1 -29.64 26.90 10.69
C MET A 1 -29.87 27.81 11.89
N PRO A 2 -29.06 27.77 12.98
CA PRO A 2 -29.18 28.80 14.03
C PRO A 2 -28.97 30.19 13.40
N ARG A 3 -29.68 31.20 13.89
CA ARG A 3 -29.54 32.57 13.37
C ARG A 3 -28.30 33.30 13.89
N GLY A 4 -27.62 32.76 14.90
CA GLY A 4 -26.42 33.36 15.51
C GLY A 4 -25.42 32.31 15.99
N THR A 5 -24.21 32.77 16.25
CA THR A 5 -23.11 31.97 16.83
C THR A 5 -23.41 31.59 18.28
N TYR A 6 -22.77 30.51 18.76
CA TYR A 6 -22.81 30.16 20.18
C TYR A 6 -22.15 31.24 21.04
N LEU A 7 -22.52 31.30 22.33
CA LEU A 7 -21.86 32.15 23.30
C LEU A 7 -20.43 31.67 23.49
N THR A 8 -19.49 32.61 23.38
CA THR A 8 -18.09 32.41 23.76
C THR A 8 -17.95 32.28 25.27
N GLU A 9 -16.85 31.69 25.74
CA GLU A 9 -16.59 31.56 27.18
C GLU A 9 -16.54 32.92 27.91
N LEU A 10 -16.03 33.96 27.24
CA LEU A 10 -16.04 35.33 27.78
C LEU A 10 -17.47 35.88 27.92
N GLU A 11 -18.34 35.67 26.93
CA GLU A 11 -19.73 36.08 27.01
C GLU A 11 -20.48 35.31 28.09
N LYS A 12 -20.21 34.00 28.24
CA LYS A 12 -20.76 33.19 29.34
C LYS A 12 -20.34 33.75 30.70
N GLY A 13 -19.06 34.05 30.89
CA GLY A 13 -18.54 34.65 32.12
C GLY A 13 -19.19 36.00 32.43
N LYS A 14 -19.35 36.88 31.42
CA LYS A 14 -20.05 38.17 31.59
C LYS A 14 -21.53 38.00 31.95
N ILE A 15 -22.22 37.02 31.36
CA ILE A 15 -23.62 36.73 31.71
C ILE A 15 -23.74 36.28 33.17
N LEU A 16 -22.84 35.42 33.64
CA LEU A 16 -22.83 34.97 35.04
C LEU A 16 -22.56 36.13 36.00
N ALA A 17 -21.52 36.94 35.72
CA ALA A 17 -21.18 38.11 36.55
C ALA A 17 -22.35 39.12 36.63
N PHE A 18 -22.98 39.48 35.51
CA PHE A 18 -24.14 40.38 35.55
C PHE A 18 -25.39 39.76 36.19
N SER A 19 -25.50 38.44 36.19
CA SER A 19 -26.58 37.74 36.90
C SER A 19 -26.36 37.75 38.42
N GLU A 20 -25.12 37.64 38.89
CA GLU A 20 -24.76 37.76 40.31
C GLU A 20 -25.05 39.18 40.84
N GLU A 21 -24.83 40.20 40.01
CA GLU A 21 -25.19 41.60 40.29
C GLU A 21 -26.72 41.87 40.21
N GLN A 22 -27.56 40.85 40.01
CA GLN A 22 -29.03 40.93 39.88
C GLN A 22 -29.54 41.84 38.74
N LEU A 23 -28.78 41.99 37.65
CA LEU A 23 -29.25 42.75 36.50
C LEU A 23 -30.39 42.01 35.79
N GLY A 24 -31.37 42.78 35.30
CA GLY A 24 -32.46 42.22 34.50
C GLY A 24 -31.95 41.60 33.18
N LEU A 25 -32.53 40.48 32.77
CA LEU A 25 -32.11 39.71 31.58
C LEU A 25 -32.03 40.54 30.28
N ARG A 26 -32.90 41.54 30.12
CA ARG A 26 -32.90 42.45 28.95
C ARG A 26 -31.71 43.41 28.98
N GLU A 27 -31.28 43.83 30.18
CA GLU A 27 -30.10 44.67 30.38
C GLU A 27 -28.82 43.88 30.04
N ILE A 28 -28.71 42.65 30.57
CA ILE A 28 -27.61 41.73 30.28
C ILE A 28 -27.50 41.49 28.77
N ALA A 29 -28.63 41.22 28.11
CA ALA A 29 -28.69 41.04 26.66
C ALA A 29 -28.21 42.28 25.88
N ARG A 30 -28.58 43.48 26.32
CA ARG A 30 -28.16 44.74 25.69
C ARG A 30 -26.65 44.97 25.85
N ARG A 31 -26.11 44.78 27.07
CA ARG A 31 -24.68 44.96 27.37
C ARG A 31 -23.77 43.99 26.60
N ILE A 32 -24.25 42.77 26.37
CA ILE A 32 -23.48 41.72 25.70
C ILE A 32 -23.75 41.70 24.18
N GLY A 33 -24.74 42.46 23.70
CA GLY A 33 -25.10 42.49 22.28
C GLY A 33 -25.69 41.17 21.77
N ARG A 34 -26.36 40.40 22.64
CA ARG A 34 -26.94 39.10 22.31
C ARG A 34 -28.44 39.09 22.54
N SER A 35 -29.14 38.13 21.93
CA SER A 35 -30.59 38.03 22.11
C SER A 35 -30.94 37.66 23.56
N HIS A 36 -31.97 38.31 24.10
CA HIS A 36 -32.54 37.97 25.41
C HIS A 36 -32.83 36.48 25.58
N LYS A 37 -33.32 35.81 24.53
CA LYS A 37 -33.63 34.37 24.54
C LYS A 37 -32.39 33.51 24.78
N VAL A 38 -31.24 33.88 24.22
CA VAL A 38 -29.97 33.15 24.40
C VAL A 38 -29.45 33.32 25.82
N VAL A 39 -29.51 34.54 26.37
CA VAL A 39 -29.14 34.83 27.77
C VAL A 39 -30.02 34.03 28.74
N TYR A 40 -31.34 34.08 28.54
CA TYR A 40 -32.31 33.31 29.32
C TYR A 40 -32.04 31.79 29.25
N ASN A 41 -31.84 31.24 28.06
CA ASN A 41 -31.59 29.81 27.90
C ASN A 41 -30.26 29.37 28.54
N PHE A 42 -29.23 30.22 28.46
CA PHE A 42 -27.94 29.97 29.10
C PHE A 42 -28.07 29.98 30.62
N LEU A 43 -28.67 31.01 31.22
CA LEU A 43 -28.84 31.10 32.67
C LEU A 43 -29.75 30.00 33.25
N ARG A 44 -30.71 29.51 32.46
CA ARG A 44 -31.57 28.39 32.86
C ARG A 44 -30.75 27.12 33.10
N ASN A 45 -29.89 26.73 32.14
CA ASN A 45 -29.02 25.55 32.24
C ASN A 45 -27.59 25.89 31.74
N PRO A 46 -26.73 26.51 32.56
CA PRO A 46 -25.41 26.97 32.11
C PRO A 46 -24.48 25.83 31.66
N HIS A 47 -24.50 24.71 32.37
CA HIS A 47 -23.64 23.55 32.11
C HIS A 47 -23.99 22.79 30.83
N GLU A 48 -25.24 22.84 30.38
CA GLU A 48 -25.71 22.15 29.17
C GLU A 48 -25.63 23.02 27.91
N TYR A 49 -25.28 24.29 28.03
CA TYR A 49 -25.29 25.20 26.89
C TYR A 49 -24.25 24.80 25.83
N GLY A 50 -24.73 24.49 24.63
CA GLY A 50 -23.89 24.14 23.49
C GLY A 50 -23.35 22.70 23.52
N THR A 51 -23.72 21.87 24.49
CA THR A 51 -23.32 20.45 24.54
C THR A 51 -24.10 19.60 23.53
N HIS A 52 -25.32 20.03 23.18
CA HIS A 52 -26.16 19.36 22.20
C HIS A 52 -25.54 19.39 20.79
N LYS A 53 -25.02 18.24 20.37
CA LYS A 53 -24.57 18.03 19.00
C LYS A 53 -25.75 17.66 18.12
N LYS A 54 -25.92 18.38 17.00
CA LYS A 54 -26.88 17.97 15.98
C LYS A 54 -26.47 16.63 15.40
N GLY A 55 -27.43 15.73 15.26
CA GLY A 55 -27.23 14.47 14.55
C GLY A 55 -26.75 14.75 13.14
N GLY A 56 -25.67 14.07 12.72
CA GLY A 56 -25.19 14.13 11.35
C GLY A 56 -26.13 13.40 10.38
N PRO A 57 -25.92 13.56 9.06
CA PRO A 57 -26.66 12.82 8.05
C PRO A 57 -26.54 11.30 8.26
N LYS A 58 -27.62 10.57 7.94
CA LYS A 58 -27.59 9.10 7.95
C LYS A 58 -26.51 8.59 6.99
N LYS A 59 -25.78 7.56 7.42
CA LYS A 59 -24.77 6.92 6.58
C LYS A 59 -25.44 6.24 5.38
N LYS A 60 -24.82 6.37 4.21
CA LYS A 60 -25.26 5.66 2.98
C LYS A 60 -25.06 4.15 3.06
N ILE A 61 -24.16 3.67 3.90
CA ILE A 61 -23.87 2.24 4.09
C ILE A 61 -24.42 1.81 5.44
N SER A 62 -25.27 0.79 5.43
CA SER A 62 -25.80 0.17 6.65
C SER A 62 -24.69 -0.62 7.39
N PRO A 63 -24.79 -0.81 8.72
CA PRO A 63 -23.82 -1.64 9.46
C PRO A 63 -23.71 -3.08 8.91
N ARG A 64 -24.82 -3.66 8.42
CA ARG A 64 -24.82 -4.99 7.81
C ARG A 64 -24.06 -5.01 6.49
N SER A 65 -24.31 -4.03 5.63
CA SER A 65 -23.59 -3.88 4.36
C SER A 65 -22.11 -3.59 4.57
N GLU A 66 -21.75 -2.81 5.59
CA GLU A 66 -20.36 -2.53 5.96
C GLU A 66 -19.62 -3.81 6.37
N ARG A 67 -20.25 -4.68 7.18
CA ARG A 67 -19.68 -5.99 7.54
C ARG A 67 -19.51 -6.90 6.31
N ARG A 68 -20.52 -6.96 5.43
CA ARG A 68 -20.44 -7.73 4.17
C ARG A 68 -19.29 -7.24 3.29
N LEU A 69 -19.14 -5.92 3.16
CA LEU A 69 -18.07 -5.27 2.42
C LEU A 69 -16.68 -5.63 2.98
N ILE A 70 -16.50 -5.55 4.29
CA ILE A 70 -15.24 -5.91 4.95
C ILE A 70 -14.91 -7.39 4.75
N ASN A 71 -15.89 -8.29 4.87
CA ASN A 71 -15.69 -9.72 4.64
C ASN A 71 -15.29 -10.01 3.18
N LEU A 72 -15.96 -9.39 2.20
CA LEU A 72 -15.62 -9.55 0.78
C LEU A 72 -14.23 -9.00 0.45
N ALA A 73 -13.87 -7.84 1.01
CA ALA A 73 -12.53 -7.26 0.85
C ALA A 73 -11.45 -8.18 1.47
N SER A 74 -11.73 -8.79 2.62
CA SER A 74 -10.79 -9.72 3.29
C SER A 74 -10.56 -11.01 2.49
N ASN A 75 -11.57 -11.42 1.72
CA ASN A 75 -11.55 -12.65 0.91
C ASN A 75 -11.07 -12.43 -0.53
N SER A 76 -10.80 -11.20 -0.99
CA SER A 76 -10.52 -10.93 -2.41
C SER A 76 -9.49 -9.81 -2.67
N SER A 77 -8.96 -9.76 -3.90
CA SER A 77 -8.10 -8.68 -4.40
C SER A 77 -8.88 -7.63 -5.22
N LYS A 78 -10.21 -7.56 -5.04
CA LYS A 78 -11.11 -6.77 -5.87
C LYS A 78 -10.95 -5.26 -5.66
N SER A 79 -11.25 -4.49 -6.70
CA SER A 79 -11.26 -3.02 -6.65
C SER A 79 -12.45 -2.52 -5.82
N CYS A 80 -12.38 -1.28 -5.31
CA CYS A 80 -13.50 -0.68 -4.58
C CYS A 80 -14.79 -0.60 -5.41
N ARG A 81 -14.69 -0.49 -6.75
CA ARG A 81 -15.84 -0.42 -7.65
C ARG A 81 -16.53 -1.78 -7.76
N VAL A 82 -15.73 -2.83 -7.95
CA VAL A 82 -16.22 -4.22 -7.98
C VAL A 82 -16.83 -4.59 -6.63
N LEU A 83 -16.19 -4.21 -5.52
CA LEU A 83 -16.74 -4.44 -4.18
C LEU A 83 -18.09 -3.72 -3.96
N ALA A 84 -18.28 -2.52 -4.50
CA ALA A 84 -19.56 -1.81 -4.43
C ALA A 84 -20.65 -2.59 -5.18
N GLN A 85 -20.34 -3.05 -6.41
CA GLN A 85 -21.24 -3.82 -7.25
C GLN A 85 -21.65 -5.14 -6.58
N GLU A 86 -20.70 -5.91 -6.05
CA GLU A 86 -21.01 -7.19 -5.39
C GLU A 86 -21.79 -7.04 -4.09
N CYS A 87 -21.63 -5.91 -3.41
CA CYS A 87 -22.43 -5.58 -2.24
C CYS A 87 -23.81 -5.00 -2.61
N ASN A 88 -24.12 -4.82 -3.91
CA ASN A 88 -25.28 -4.09 -4.42
C ASN A 88 -25.43 -2.71 -3.76
N LEU A 89 -24.32 -1.96 -3.67
CA LEU A 89 -24.30 -0.63 -3.09
C LEU A 89 -24.17 0.44 -4.17
N ASP A 90 -25.18 1.29 -4.27
CA ASP A 90 -25.11 2.51 -5.08
C ASP A 90 -24.35 3.61 -4.33
N VAL A 91 -23.02 3.45 -4.27
CA VAL A 91 -22.12 4.39 -3.61
C VAL A 91 -20.84 4.57 -4.42
N SER A 92 -20.24 5.76 -4.32
CA SER A 92 -18.97 6.02 -4.98
C SER A 92 -17.83 5.15 -4.41
N ARG A 93 -16.83 4.88 -5.25
CA ARG A 93 -15.59 4.17 -4.87
C ARG A 93 -14.90 4.77 -3.63
N TRP A 94 -15.06 6.07 -3.43
CA TRP A 94 -14.48 6.81 -2.31
C TRP A 94 -15.20 6.53 -0.99
N THR A 95 -16.52 6.32 -1.03
CA THR A 95 -17.30 5.92 0.14
C THR A 95 -16.91 4.51 0.59
N ILE A 96 -16.74 3.58 -0.35
CA ILE A 96 -16.20 2.24 -0.08
C ILE A 96 -14.79 2.33 0.54
N ARG A 97 -13.91 3.13 -0.06
CA ARG A 97 -12.55 3.33 0.45
C ARG A 97 -12.54 3.81 1.90
N ARG A 98 -13.36 4.82 2.23
CA ARG A 98 -13.50 5.34 3.60
C ARG A 98 -14.03 4.29 4.57
N ALA A 99 -15.03 3.50 4.17
CA ALA A 99 -15.55 2.41 4.98
C ALA A 99 -14.48 1.35 5.28
N LEU A 100 -13.69 0.96 4.27
CA LEU A 100 -12.59 0.02 4.46
C LEU A 100 -11.46 0.57 5.34
N GLN A 101 -11.09 1.84 5.15
CA GLN A 101 -10.06 2.51 5.97
C GLN A 101 -10.48 2.70 7.43
N LYS A 102 -11.78 2.75 7.72
CA LYS A 102 -12.30 2.84 9.08
C LYS A 102 -12.09 1.54 9.87
N SER A 103 -11.99 0.40 9.19
CA SER A 103 -11.72 -0.88 9.83
C SER A 103 -10.27 -0.93 10.34
N PRO A 104 -10.03 -1.30 11.61
CA PRO A 104 -8.67 -1.41 12.14
C PRO A 104 -7.88 -2.57 11.51
N HIS A 105 -8.57 -3.58 10.98
CA HIS A 105 -7.98 -4.81 10.47
C HIS A 105 -7.68 -4.77 8.97
N ILE A 106 -8.26 -3.83 8.22
CA ILE A 106 -8.13 -3.78 6.77
C ILE A 106 -7.21 -2.62 6.37
N LYS A 107 -6.08 -2.93 5.72
CA LYS A 107 -5.15 -1.91 5.22
C LYS A 107 -4.80 -2.15 3.76
N ARG A 108 -4.69 -1.06 2.99
CA ARG A 108 -4.17 -1.11 1.62
C ARG A 108 -2.68 -1.50 1.68
N ARG A 109 -2.29 -2.62 1.07
CA ARG A 109 -0.90 -3.09 1.02
C ARG A 109 -0.53 -3.57 -0.39
N LYS A 110 0.75 -3.46 -0.74
CA LYS A 110 1.29 -4.10 -1.95
C LYS A 110 1.30 -5.62 -1.73
N MET A 111 0.93 -6.37 -2.75
CA MET A 111 1.04 -7.82 -2.72
C MET A 111 2.52 -8.20 -2.80
N LYS A 112 2.96 -9.15 -1.97
CA LYS A 112 4.34 -9.63 -2.05
C LYS A 112 4.44 -10.56 -3.26
N ILE A 113 5.53 -10.43 -4.01
CA ILE A 113 5.84 -11.35 -5.09
C ILE A 113 6.65 -12.48 -4.46
N ALA A 114 6.14 -13.71 -4.54
CA ALA A 114 6.92 -14.89 -4.21
C ALA A 114 6.41 -16.07 -5.05
N PRO A 115 7.31 -16.96 -5.51
CA PRO A 115 6.89 -18.24 -6.06
C PRO A 115 6.22 -19.07 -4.97
N HIS A 116 5.20 -19.83 -5.34
CA HIS A 116 4.60 -20.80 -4.44
C HIS A 116 5.60 -21.94 -4.16
N LEU A 117 5.99 -22.11 -2.90
CA LEU A 117 6.90 -23.17 -2.47
C LEU A 117 6.09 -24.31 -1.86
N THR A 118 6.09 -25.46 -2.53
CA THR A 118 5.58 -26.71 -1.96
C THR A 118 6.54 -27.21 -0.86
N GLU A 119 6.07 -28.11 0.01
CA GLU A 119 6.95 -28.73 1.02
C GLU A 119 8.14 -29.46 0.36
N GLN A 120 7.93 -30.10 -0.79
CA GLN A 120 9.01 -30.70 -1.58
C GLN A 120 10.03 -29.66 -2.07
N HIS A 121 9.59 -28.46 -2.49
CA HIS A 121 10.51 -27.39 -2.88
C HIS A 121 11.35 -26.93 -1.68
N LYS A 122 10.75 -26.82 -0.49
CA LYS A 122 11.46 -26.43 0.73
C LYS A 122 12.51 -27.46 1.12
N ALA A 123 12.14 -28.75 1.11
CA ALA A 123 13.06 -29.85 1.41
C ALA A 123 14.27 -29.86 0.46
N ARG A 124 14.04 -29.83 -0.86
CA ARG A 124 15.13 -29.81 -1.86
C ARG A 124 16.03 -28.58 -1.75
N ARG A 125 15.46 -27.41 -1.46
CA ARG A 125 16.27 -26.19 -1.25
C ARG A 125 17.15 -26.28 0.01
N LEU A 126 16.64 -26.91 1.07
CA LEU A 126 17.40 -27.12 2.29
C LEU A 126 18.53 -28.13 2.09
N GLU A 127 18.26 -29.21 1.36
CA GLU A 127 19.27 -30.21 0.99
C GLU A 127 20.39 -29.59 0.14
N PHE A 128 20.02 -28.87 -0.94
CA PHE A 128 20.99 -28.12 -1.75
C PHE A 128 21.86 -27.18 -0.90
N ALA A 129 21.26 -26.43 0.04
CA ALA A 129 22.00 -25.53 0.92
C ALA A 129 22.98 -26.26 1.84
N ARG A 130 22.63 -27.46 2.33
CA ARG A 130 23.51 -28.29 3.16
C ARG A 130 24.68 -28.84 2.34
N GLU A 131 24.41 -29.38 1.16
CA GLU A 131 25.44 -29.95 0.28
C GLU A 131 26.45 -28.91 -0.19
N ASN A 132 26.00 -27.68 -0.42
CA ASN A 132 26.84 -26.61 -0.98
C ASN A 132 27.42 -25.66 0.08
N MET A 133 27.35 -26.02 1.37
CA MET A 133 27.81 -25.16 2.47
C MET A 133 29.31 -24.85 2.37
N ASN A 134 30.12 -25.81 1.93
CA ASN A 134 31.58 -25.67 1.75
C ASN A 134 31.98 -25.50 0.27
N ARG A 135 31.05 -25.14 -0.61
CA ARG A 135 31.35 -25.00 -2.04
C ARG A 135 32.26 -23.80 -2.29
N ASN A 136 33.25 -23.98 -3.15
CA ASN A 136 34.05 -22.86 -3.64
C ASN A 136 33.25 -22.05 -4.67
N TRP A 137 32.55 -21.03 -4.21
CA TRP A 137 31.74 -20.14 -5.06
C TRP A 137 32.57 -19.29 -6.03
N LEU A 138 33.90 -19.17 -5.82
CA LEU A 138 34.79 -18.44 -6.73
C LEU A 138 34.92 -19.12 -8.10
N GLN A 139 34.67 -20.43 -8.16
CA GLN A 139 34.74 -21.22 -9.40
C GLN A 139 33.36 -21.41 -10.05
N VAL A 140 32.33 -20.70 -9.57
CA VAL A 140 30.96 -20.83 -10.06
C VAL A 140 30.61 -19.65 -10.95
N VAL A 141 30.19 -19.96 -12.18
CA VAL A 141 29.49 -19.00 -13.04
C VAL A 141 27.99 -19.18 -12.83
N PHE A 142 27.31 -18.11 -12.46
CA PHE A 142 25.86 -18.06 -12.36
C PHE A 142 25.29 -17.57 -13.69
N SER A 143 24.27 -18.24 -14.20
CA SER A 143 23.48 -17.79 -15.35
C SER A 143 22.00 -17.81 -15.00
N ASP A 144 21.24 -16.90 -15.61
CA ASP A 144 19.79 -16.86 -15.49
C ASP A 144 19.17 -16.17 -16.70
N GLU A 145 17.89 -16.43 -16.93
CA GLU A 145 17.07 -15.73 -17.91
C GLU A 145 16.14 -14.75 -17.24
N LYS A 146 16.14 -13.51 -17.74
CA LYS A 146 15.21 -12.48 -17.33
C LYS A 146 14.28 -12.07 -18.45
N LYS A 147 12.98 -12.22 -18.20
CA LYS A 147 11.93 -11.60 -19.01
C LYS A 147 11.58 -10.21 -18.48
N PHE A 148 11.62 -9.21 -19.34
CA PHE A 148 11.11 -7.86 -19.13
C PHE A 148 9.81 -7.68 -19.91
N ASN A 149 8.69 -7.51 -19.22
CA ASN A 149 7.39 -7.30 -19.85
C ASN A 149 7.23 -5.83 -20.29
N LEU A 150 6.62 -5.59 -21.45
CA LEU A 150 6.39 -4.25 -22.02
C LEU A 150 5.01 -3.67 -21.68
N ASP A 151 4.11 -4.46 -21.07
CA ASP A 151 2.70 -4.13 -20.83
C ASP A 151 2.42 -3.41 -19.50
N GLY A 152 3.48 -3.01 -18.78
CA GLY A 152 3.40 -2.16 -17.60
C GLY A 152 4.08 -2.78 -16.37
N PRO A 153 4.09 -2.06 -15.23
CA PRO A 153 4.95 -2.44 -14.13
C PRO A 153 4.37 -3.63 -13.37
N ASP A 154 4.97 -4.80 -13.62
CA ASP A 154 4.73 -6.05 -12.90
C ASP A 154 4.89 -5.86 -11.39
N GLY A 155 3.78 -5.91 -10.64
CA GLY A 155 3.81 -5.86 -9.18
C GLY A 155 3.21 -4.62 -8.54
N PHE A 156 2.62 -3.69 -9.29
CA PHE A 156 1.77 -2.62 -8.71
C PHE A 156 0.37 -3.11 -8.27
N ASN A 157 0.25 -4.40 -7.94
CA ASN A 157 -0.98 -4.98 -7.40
C ASN A 157 -1.08 -4.67 -5.91
N SER A 158 -1.81 -3.60 -5.58
CA SER A 158 -2.23 -3.29 -4.22
C SER A 158 -3.62 -3.83 -3.93
N TYR A 159 -3.80 -4.44 -2.77
CA TYR A 159 -5.07 -5.01 -2.35
C TYR A 159 -5.44 -4.53 -0.93
N TRP A 160 -6.69 -4.76 -0.56
CA TRP A 160 -7.16 -4.57 0.80
C TRP A 160 -6.77 -5.80 1.63
N ARG A 161 -5.69 -5.68 2.40
CA ARG A 161 -5.17 -6.78 3.24
C ARG A 161 -5.87 -6.79 4.58
N ASP A 162 -6.41 -7.95 4.96
CA ASP A 162 -6.74 -8.27 6.34
C ASP A 162 -5.46 -8.62 7.11
N LEU A 163 -5.17 -7.84 8.14
CA LEU A 163 -3.97 -7.99 8.97
C LEU A 163 -3.99 -9.27 9.81
N ARG A 164 -5.16 -9.87 10.00
CA ARG A 164 -5.35 -11.11 10.79
C ARG A 164 -5.06 -12.37 9.99
N ARG A 165 -4.69 -12.24 8.71
CA ARG A 165 -4.45 -13.35 7.80
C ARG A 165 -3.07 -13.27 7.17
N GLU A 166 -2.59 -14.42 6.71
CA GLU A 166 -1.35 -14.50 5.95
C GLU A 166 -1.40 -13.59 4.72
N PRO A 167 -0.30 -12.87 4.41
CA PRO A 167 -0.22 -12.07 3.20
C PRO A 167 -0.50 -12.92 1.97
N ARG A 168 -1.26 -12.37 1.03
CA ARG A 168 -1.39 -12.97 -0.30
C ARG A 168 -0.11 -12.74 -1.10
N TYR A 169 0.24 -13.75 -1.89
CA TYR A 169 1.33 -13.71 -2.83
C TYR A 169 0.79 -13.64 -4.25
N PHE A 170 1.47 -12.87 -5.10
CA PHE A 170 1.19 -12.84 -6.52
C PHE A 170 2.26 -13.65 -7.25
N SER A 171 1.84 -14.64 -8.03
CA SER A 171 2.74 -15.24 -9.01
C SER A 171 2.88 -14.27 -10.18
N LYS A 172 4.11 -14.02 -10.62
CA LYS A 172 4.33 -13.22 -11.84
C LYS A 172 3.65 -13.91 -13.01
N ARG A 173 3.11 -13.11 -13.94
CA ARG A 173 2.67 -13.62 -15.23
C ARG A 173 3.89 -14.14 -15.98
N THR A 174 3.91 -15.44 -16.26
CA THR A 174 5.03 -16.07 -17.00
C THR A 174 4.91 -15.81 -18.51
N PHE A 175 3.70 -15.81 -19.06
CA PHE A 175 3.45 -15.71 -20.51
C PHE A 175 2.42 -14.64 -20.91
N GLY A 176 2.59 -14.10 -22.13
CA GLY A 176 1.77 -13.00 -22.69
C GLY A 176 2.35 -11.61 -22.44
N GLY A 177 1.71 -10.58 -23.01
CA GLY A 177 2.05 -9.16 -22.79
C GLY A 177 3.16 -8.58 -23.66
N GLY A 178 3.80 -9.41 -24.50
CA GLY A 178 5.05 -9.05 -25.16
C GLY A 178 6.17 -8.83 -24.14
N GLY A 179 7.42 -8.80 -24.59
CA GLY A 179 8.55 -8.58 -23.69
C GLY A 179 9.88 -8.89 -24.34
N LEU A 180 10.95 -8.48 -23.67
CA LEU A 180 12.31 -8.81 -24.02
C LEU A 180 12.80 -9.91 -23.07
N MET A 181 13.27 -11.02 -23.63
CA MET A 181 14.00 -12.02 -22.87
C MET A 181 15.49 -11.72 -22.98
N VAL A 182 16.17 -11.74 -21.85
CA VAL A 182 17.61 -11.49 -21.75
C VAL A 182 18.21 -12.66 -21.00
N TRP A 183 19.26 -13.25 -21.57
CA TRP A 183 20.12 -14.18 -20.85
C TRP A 183 21.34 -13.42 -20.35
N GLY A 184 21.78 -13.72 -19.14
CA GLY A 184 23.00 -13.15 -18.59
C GLY A 184 23.71 -14.15 -17.69
N ALA A 185 25.03 -13.98 -17.59
CA ALA A 185 25.84 -14.74 -16.67
C ALA A 185 26.89 -13.86 -16.00
N PHE A 186 27.32 -14.25 -14.80
CA PHE A 186 28.38 -13.59 -14.08
C PHE A 186 29.15 -14.56 -13.19
N SER A 187 30.40 -14.22 -12.90
CA SER A 187 31.29 -14.91 -11.96
C SER A 187 32.00 -13.88 -11.08
N ILE A 188 32.92 -14.34 -10.24
CA ILE A 188 33.79 -13.43 -9.49
C ILE A 188 34.68 -12.57 -10.40
N GLU A 189 34.97 -13.05 -11.61
CA GLU A 189 35.84 -12.38 -12.58
C GLU A 189 35.11 -11.27 -13.36
N GLY A 190 33.77 -11.29 -13.37
CA GLY A 190 32.97 -10.25 -14.02
C GLY A 190 31.65 -10.75 -14.58
N VAL A 191 31.04 -9.92 -15.43
CA VAL A 191 29.76 -10.18 -16.08
C VAL A 191 30.02 -10.52 -17.56
N LEU A 192 29.35 -11.56 -18.04
CA LEU A 192 29.42 -11.97 -19.45
C LEU A 192 28.49 -11.08 -20.31
N PRO A 193 28.75 -10.97 -21.63
CA PRO A 193 27.84 -10.29 -22.55
C PRO A 193 26.41 -10.82 -22.44
N LEU A 194 25.44 -9.90 -22.52
CA LEU A 194 24.02 -10.26 -22.48
C LEU A 194 23.61 -10.93 -23.79
N GLY A 195 22.97 -12.09 -23.66
CA GLY A 195 22.31 -12.76 -24.77
C GLY A 195 20.88 -12.25 -24.93
N PHE A 196 20.43 -12.10 -26.18
CA PHE A 196 19.06 -11.70 -26.50
C PHE A 196 18.34 -12.82 -27.26
N PRO A 197 17.95 -13.91 -26.57
CA PRO A 197 17.23 -14.99 -27.20
C PRO A 197 15.82 -14.57 -27.62
N SER A 198 15.19 -15.40 -28.44
CA SER A 198 13.78 -15.26 -28.76
C SER A 198 12.91 -15.32 -27.50
N PHE A 199 11.75 -14.70 -27.58
CA PHE A 199 10.79 -14.62 -26.47
C PHE A 199 10.28 -16.00 -26.00
N ARG A 200 10.32 -17.02 -26.87
CA ARG A 200 9.94 -18.40 -26.57
C ARG A 200 11.15 -19.30 -26.80
N MET A 201 12.13 -19.15 -25.92
CA MET A 201 13.37 -19.92 -26.00
C MET A 201 13.08 -21.42 -25.87
N ASN A 202 13.54 -22.18 -26.86
CA ASN A 202 13.55 -23.64 -26.83
C ASN A 202 14.96 -24.14 -26.44
N SER A 203 15.11 -25.46 -26.28
CA SER A 203 16.38 -26.04 -25.86
C SER A 203 17.53 -25.81 -26.87
N ALA A 204 17.26 -25.89 -28.18
CA ALA A 204 18.28 -25.68 -29.21
C ALA A 204 18.80 -24.23 -29.21
N GLU A 205 17.89 -23.27 -29.07
CA GLU A 205 18.24 -21.86 -28.94
C GLU A 205 19.02 -21.61 -27.65
N TYR A 206 18.65 -22.25 -26.55
CA TYR A 206 19.41 -22.15 -25.30
C TYR A 206 20.83 -22.68 -25.43
N VAL A 207 21.02 -23.83 -26.10
CA VAL A 207 22.36 -24.35 -26.40
C VAL A 207 23.16 -23.33 -27.20
N GLY A 208 22.56 -22.72 -28.24
CA GLY A 208 23.21 -21.66 -29.00
C GLY A 208 23.58 -20.44 -28.15
N VAL A 209 22.74 -20.04 -27.19
CA VAL A 209 23.08 -18.95 -26.25
C VAL A 209 24.29 -19.31 -25.40
N LEU A 210 24.37 -20.54 -24.89
CA LEU A 210 25.52 -21.00 -24.11
C LEU A 210 26.80 -21.08 -24.96
N GLU A 211 26.71 -21.60 -26.18
CA GLU A 211 27.86 -21.70 -27.09
C GLU A 211 28.43 -20.33 -27.44
N ASN A 212 27.56 -19.37 -27.77
CA ASN A 212 27.97 -18.05 -28.23
C ASN A 212 28.43 -17.13 -27.10
N ASN A 213 27.86 -17.26 -25.90
CA ASN A 213 28.14 -16.33 -24.80
C ASN A 213 29.00 -16.97 -23.70
N LEU A 214 28.63 -18.16 -23.22
CA LEU A 214 29.32 -18.80 -22.09
C LEU A 214 30.63 -19.49 -22.53
N LEU A 215 30.61 -20.26 -23.62
CA LEU A 215 31.83 -20.95 -24.07
C LEU A 215 32.85 -19.98 -24.69
N ALA A 216 32.38 -18.91 -25.34
CA ALA A 216 33.25 -17.84 -25.83
C ALA A 216 34.06 -17.22 -24.68
N PHE A 217 33.46 -17.00 -23.52
CA PHE A 217 34.17 -16.52 -22.32
C PHE A 217 35.32 -17.45 -21.91
N PHE A 218 35.10 -18.77 -21.89
CA PHE A 218 36.16 -19.72 -21.51
C PHE A 218 37.22 -19.97 -22.60
N LYS A 219 36.90 -19.70 -23.87
CA LYS A 219 37.80 -19.91 -25.02
C LYS A 219 38.65 -18.68 -25.35
N SER A 220 38.29 -17.50 -24.82
CA SER A 220 39.03 -16.26 -25.03
C SER A 220 40.11 -16.13 -23.94
N PRO A 221 41.36 -15.76 -24.27
CA PRO A 221 42.24 -15.21 -23.25
C PRO A 221 41.53 -13.99 -22.65
N ILE A 222 41.44 -13.93 -21.33
CA ILE A 222 40.71 -12.90 -20.60
C ILE A 222 41.25 -11.52 -21.00
N GLU A 223 40.64 -10.87 -21.99
CA GLU A 223 40.70 -9.42 -22.10
C GLU A 223 39.81 -8.88 -20.99
N ILE A 224 40.43 -8.71 -19.83
CA ILE A 224 39.88 -7.93 -18.73
C ILE A 224 39.55 -6.58 -19.34
N ILE A 225 38.26 -6.30 -19.59
CA ILE A 225 37.80 -4.92 -19.73
C ILE A 225 38.15 -4.29 -18.39
N GLY A 226 39.27 -3.56 -18.40
CA GLY A 226 39.93 -3.05 -17.21
C GLY A 226 38.92 -2.37 -16.30
N CYS A 227 38.67 -3.00 -15.14
CA CYS A 227 38.42 -2.25 -13.94
C CYS A 227 39.78 -1.64 -13.55
N SER A 228 40.22 -0.63 -14.29
CA SER A 228 41.28 0.25 -13.81
C SER A 228 40.73 0.90 -12.55
N SER A 229 41.55 0.82 -11.50
CA SER A 229 41.40 1.53 -10.23
C SER A 229 40.74 2.90 -10.40
N ARG A 230 39.43 2.99 -10.18
CA ARG A 230 38.82 4.23 -9.72
C ARG A 230 39.02 4.26 -8.22
N THR A 231 40.06 4.97 -7.81
CA THR A 231 40.11 5.62 -6.51
C THR A 231 38.75 6.28 -6.25
N MET A 232 38.15 5.96 -5.11
CA MET A 232 37.00 6.70 -4.58
C MET A 232 37.40 8.18 -4.49
N PRO A 233 36.59 9.14 -4.97
CA PRO A 233 36.80 10.53 -4.62
C PRO A 233 36.51 10.67 -3.11
N GLU A 234 37.50 11.12 -2.35
CA GLU A 234 37.28 11.64 -1.01
C GLU A 234 36.36 12.84 -1.10
N PHE A 235 35.21 12.76 -0.42
CA PHE A 235 34.35 13.91 -0.20
C PHE A 235 34.91 14.68 1.02
N THR A 236 35.49 15.84 0.75
CA THR A 236 35.53 16.97 1.70
C THR A 236 34.29 17.83 1.57
#